data_AF-A0A925B6Z5-F1
#
_entry.id   AF-A0A925B6Z5-F1
#
_cell.length_a   1.000
_cell.length_b   1.000
_cell.length_c   1.000
_cell.angle_alpha   90.00
_cell.angle_beta   90.00
_cell.angle_gamma   90.00
#
_symmetry.space_group_name_H-M   'P 1'
#
loop_
_entity.id
_entity.type
_entity.pdbx_description
1 polymer ?
#
loop_
_entity_poly.entity_id
_entity_poly.type
_entity_poly.pdbx_seq_one_letter_code
_entity_poly.pdbx_strand_id
1 'polypeptide(L)' 'TGCGDAYRAGLLFGISHGWDWPSTGRLASVMGSIKIAHRGAQNHTPTRDEISARFKKAFGSAPF' A
#
# COMPACT_ATOMS: atom_id res chain seq x y z
N THR A 1 0.67 -13.96 7.08
CA THR A 1 0.78 -14.54 5.73
C THR A 1 0.03 -13.73 4.69
N GLY A 2 0.68 -13.27 3.60
CA GLY A 2 0.07 -12.47 2.51
C GLY A 2 0.62 -11.04 2.35
N CYS A 3 1.59 -10.62 3.17
CA CYS A 3 2.13 -9.25 3.10
C CYS A 3 2.88 -8.99 1.79
N GLY A 4 3.55 -10.02 1.25
CA GLY A 4 4.23 -9.93 -0.04
C GLY A 4 3.25 -9.78 -1.22
N ASP A 5 2.04 -10.32 -1.11
CA ASP A 5 1.00 -10.18 -2.14
C ASP A 5 0.40 -8.78 -2.08
N ALA A 6 0.08 -8.28 -0.88
CA ALA A 6 -0.36 -6.90 -0.69
C ALA A 6 0.71 -5.89 -1.15
N TYR A 7 1.99 -6.16 -0.90
CA TYR A 7 3.10 -5.37 -1.41
C TYR A 7 3.14 -5.36 -2.95
N ARG A 8 3.07 -6.55 -3.57
CA ARG A 8 3.05 -6.67 -5.03
C ARG A 8 1.83 -5.99 -5.66
N ALA A 9 0.66 -6.05 -5.01
CA ALA A 9 -0.52 -5.33 -5.46
C ALA A 9 -0.29 -3.80 -5.47
N GLY A 10 0.36 -3.26 -4.42
CA GLY A 10 0.75 -1.85 -4.41
C GLY A 10 1.79 -1.49 -5.47
N LEU A 11 2.76 -2.38 -5.75
CA LEU A 11 3.71 -2.19 -6.86
C LEU A 11 2.99 -2.16 -8.22
N LEU A 12 2.13 -3.14 -8.49
CA LEU A 12 1.38 -3.23 -9.74
C LEU A 12 0.50 -2.00 -9.96
N PHE A 13 -0.11 -1.48 -8.89
CA PHE A 13 -0.87 -0.24 -8.96
C PHE A 13 0.00 0.95 -9.39
N GLY A 14 1.16 1.16 -8.75
CA GLY A 14 2.04 2.26 -9.13
C GLY A 14 2.57 2.14 -10.56
N ILE A 15 2.99 0.93 -10.96
CA ILE A 15 3.47 0.65 -12.33
C ILE A 15 2.37 0.91 -13.36
N SER A 16 1.14 0.44 -13.12
CA SER A 16 0.04 0.62 -14.08
C SER A 16 -0.39 2.08 -14.25
N HIS A 17 -0.08 2.94 -13.27
CA HIS A 17 -0.34 4.38 -13.32
C HIS A 17 0.90 5.20 -13.73
N GLY A 18 2.00 4.57 -14.13
CA GLY A 18 3.21 5.26 -14.57
C GLY A 18 3.93 6.04 -13.47
N TRP A 19 3.77 5.65 -12.21
CA TRP A 19 4.44 6.30 -11.09
C TRP A 19 5.95 6.03 -11.09
N ASP A 20 6.70 6.90 -10.43
CA ASP A 20 8.11 6.64 -10.15
C ASP A 20 8.29 5.48 -9.17
N TRP A 21 9.47 4.86 -9.20
CA TRP A 21 9.79 3.72 -8.33
C TRP A 21 9.69 4.06 -6.83
N PRO A 22 10.17 5.22 -6.35
CA PRO A 22 10.01 5.60 -4.94
C PRO A 22 8.54 5.64 -4.49
N SER A 23 7.64 6.30 -5.22
CA SER A 23 6.22 6.38 -4.82
C SER A 23 5.54 5.02 -4.90
N THR A 24 5.86 4.26 -5.94
CA THR A 24 5.39 2.88 -6.14
C THR A 24 5.79 1.97 -4.98
N GLY A 25 7.08 1.98 -4.58
CA GLY A 25 7.59 1.18 -3.48
C GLY A 25 7.03 1.62 -2.11
N ARG A 26 6.78 2.92 -1.92
CA ARG A 26 6.13 3.45 -0.71
C ARG A 26 4.69 2.97 -0.58
N LEU A 27 3.90 2.99 -1.66
CA LEU A 27 2.54 2.46 -1.66
C LEU A 27 2.52 0.96 -1.36
N ALA A 28 3.39 0.19 -2.02
CA ALA A 28 3.59 -1.23 -1.76
C ALA A 28 3.89 -1.51 -0.28
N SER A 29 4.78 -0.72 0.33
CA SER A 29 5.13 -0.83 1.74
C SER A 29 3.93 -0.57 2.66
N VAL A 30 3.11 0.46 2.35
CA VAL A 30 1.87 0.76 3.09
C VAL A 30 0.89 -0.40 3.01
N MET A 31 0.67 -0.97 1.83
CA MET A 31 -0.24 -2.11 1.65
C MET A 31 0.21 -3.32 2.46
N GLY A 32 1.50 -3.66 2.45
CA GLY A 32 2.06 -4.71 3.31
C GLY A 32 1.86 -4.45 4.81
N SER A 33 2.00 -3.20 5.25
CA SER A 33 1.79 -2.79 6.64
C SER A 33 0.32 -2.87 7.09
N ILE A 34 -0.63 -2.55 6.21
CA ILE A 34 -2.06 -2.70 6.50
C ILE A 34 -2.40 -4.18 6.64
N LYS A 35 -1.88 -4.97 5.71
CA LYS A 35 -2.09 -6.41 5.67
C LYS A 35 -1.64 -7.03 7.00
N ILE A 36 -0.42 -6.78 7.49
CA ILE A 36 0.11 -7.50 8.68
C ILE A 36 -0.73 -7.27 9.94
N ALA A 37 -1.45 -6.14 10.03
CA ALA A 37 -2.34 -5.84 11.16
C ALA A 37 -3.62 -6.69 11.21
N HIS A 38 -3.89 -7.51 10.18
CA HIS A 38 -5.09 -8.35 10.09
C HIS A 38 -4.71 -9.83 10.00
N ARG A 39 -5.43 -10.68 10.75
CA ARG A 39 -5.33 -12.14 10.63
C ARG A 39 -5.94 -12.57 9.30
N GLY A 40 -5.25 -13.48 8.60
CA GLY A 40 -5.63 -13.91 7.24
C GLY A 40 -4.92 -13.11 6.14
N ALA A 41 -4.98 -13.60 4.90
CA ALA A 41 -4.25 -13.00 3.78
C ALA A 41 -4.96 -11.77 3.20
N GLN A 42 -6.30 -11.80 3.12
CA GLN A 42 -7.12 -10.82 2.40
C GLN A 42 -8.20 -10.16 3.29
N ASN A 43 -8.18 -10.39 4.61
CA ASN A 43 -9.23 -9.93 5.53
C ASN A 43 -9.14 -8.43 5.86
N HIS A 44 -8.29 -7.68 5.16
CA HIS A 44 -8.19 -6.23 5.32
C HIS A 44 -9.06 -5.54 4.26
N THR A 45 -9.82 -4.52 4.66
CA THR A 45 -10.69 -3.77 3.74
C THR A 45 -10.44 -2.26 3.86
N PRO A 46 -9.19 -1.79 3.68
CA PRO A 46 -8.89 -0.38 3.81
C PRO A 46 -9.57 0.41 2.68
N THR A 47 -10.17 1.54 3.04
CA THR A 47 -10.62 2.54 2.08
C THR A 47 -9.43 3.29 1.47
N ARG A 48 -9.65 3.95 0.32
CA ARG A 48 -8.62 4.80 -0.30
C ARG A 48 -8.14 5.91 0.64
N ASP A 49 -9.04 6.49 1.42
CA ASP A 49 -8.71 7.56 2.37
C ASP A 49 -7.83 7.04 3.51
N GLU A 50 -8.11 5.85 4.04
CA GLU A 50 -7.26 5.22 5.05
C GLU A 50 -5.86 4.89 4.51
N ILE A 51 -5.76 4.44 3.26
CA ILE A 51 -4.46 4.19 2.60
C ILE A 51 -3.71 5.52 2.46
N SER A 52 -4.38 6.57 1.97
CA SER A 52 -3.79 7.90 1.79
C SER A 52 -3.33 8.49 3.13
N ALA A 53 -4.13 8.37 4.18
CA ALA A 53 -3.80 8.83 5.52
C ALA A 53 -2.57 8.09 6.08
N ARG A 54 -2.48 6.77 5.93
CA ARG A 54 -1.31 5.98 6.35
C ARG A 54 -0.06 6.33 5.54
N PHE A 55 -0.20 6.50 4.24
CA PHE A 55 0.90 6.91 3.38
C PHE A 55 1.42 8.29 3.76
N LYS A 56 0.53 9.27 3.96
CA LYS A 56 0.89 10.63 4.42
C LYS A 56 1.57 10.61 5.78
N LYS A 57 1.09 9.80 6.71
CA LYS A 57 1.73 9.61 8.02
C LYS A 57 3.14 9.02 7.89
N ALA A 58 3.37 8.11 6.96
CA ALA A 58 4.66 7.44 6.78
C ALA A 58 5.68 8.26 5.97
N PHE A 59 5.22 9.04 4.98
CA PHE A 59 6.10 9.65 3.96
C PHE A 59 5.87 11.14 3.71
N GLY A 60 4.91 11.77 4.39
CA GLY A 60 4.69 13.22 4.34
C GLY A 60 3.95 13.75 3.11
N SER A 61 3.57 12.90 2.15
CA SER A 61 2.81 13.28 0.94
C SER A 61 1.56 12.41 0.75
N ALA A 62 0.67 12.75 -0.19
CA ALA A 62 -0.43 11.88 -0.59
C ALA A 62 0.01 10.96 -1.74
N PRO A 63 -0.43 9.68 -1.76
CA PRO A 63 -0.10 8.77 -2.85
C PRO A 63 -0.98 9.02 -4.09
N PHE A 64 -2.20 9.53 -3.91
CA PHE A 64 -3.17 9.83 -4.97
C PHE A 64 -3.55 11.30 -4.92
#